data_AF-A0A933GE27-F1
#
_entry.id   AF-A0A933GE27-F1
#
_cell.length_a   1.000
_cell.length_b   1.000
_cell.length_c   1.000
_cell.angle_alpha   90.00
_cell.angle_beta   90.00
_cell.angle_gamma   90.00
#
_symmetry.space_group_name_H-M   'P 1'
#
loop_
_entity.id
_entity.type
_entity.pdbx_description
1 polymer ?
#
loop_
_entity_poly.entity_id
_entity_poly.type
_entity_poly.pdbx_seq_one_letter_code
_entity_poly.pdbx_strand_id
1 'polypeptide(L)'
;MPKPELEFFRPDHLPWRPVSGSGTAGVGGAGVQEKILSRDDKSGDATRLLKFDAGVETTETIAHDFWEEVWILEGELIDLGKKQTFTAGMYACRPPGMAHGPYRVPKGCTTLEFRYYK
;
A
#
# COMPACT_ATOMS: atom_id res chain seq x y z
N MET A 1 -5.80 -18.13 -9.54
CA MET A 1 -4.66 -19.00 -9.88
C MET A 1 -3.50 -18.36 -9.17
N PRO A 2 -2.76 -19.08 -8.32
CA PRO A 2 -1.74 -18.45 -7.49
C PRO A 2 -0.88 -17.47 -8.30
N LYS A 3 -0.44 -16.39 -7.64
CA LYS A 3 0.45 -15.38 -8.23
C LYS A 3 1.50 -16.04 -9.15
N PRO A 4 1.79 -15.46 -10.33
CA PRO A 4 2.69 -16.07 -11.31
C PRO A 4 4.08 -16.36 -10.73
N GLU A 5 4.73 -17.39 -11.26
CA GLU A 5 6.14 -17.65 -11.02
C GLU A 5 6.99 -16.59 -11.72
N LEU A 6 7.83 -15.89 -10.95
CA LEU A 6 8.72 -14.82 -11.42
C LEU A 6 10.10 -15.01 -10.77
N GLU A 7 11.17 -14.95 -11.56
CA GLU A 7 12.56 -14.89 -11.07
C GLU A 7 12.98 -13.44 -10.83
N PHE A 8 14.12 -13.16 -10.18
CA PHE A 8 14.61 -11.79 -9.96
C PHE A 8 14.64 -10.95 -11.25
N PHE A 9 13.90 -9.85 -11.23
CA PHE A 9 13.90 -8.86 -12.30
C PHE A 9 13.83 -7.45 -11.74
N ARG A 10 14.25 -6.48 -12.56
CA ARG A 10 14.08 -5.07 -12.23
C ARG A 10 12.68 -4.59 -12.66
N PRO A 11 11.85 -4.06 -11.75
CA PRO A 11 10.48 -3.65 -12.07
C PRO A 11 10.40 -2.27 -12.72
N ASP A 12 11.52 -1.70 -13.19
CA ASP A 12 11.59 -0.37 -13.78
C ASP A 12 10.62 -0.20 -14.96
N HIS A 13 10.47 -1.25 -15.77
CA HIS A 13 9.60 -1.29 -16.95
C HIS A 13 8.10 -1.39 -16.62
N LEU A 14 7.74 -1.76 -15.39
CA LEU A 14 6.34 -1.84 -14.97
C LEU A 14 5.80 -0.43 -14.70
N PRO A 15 4.58 -0.10 -15.18
CA PRO A 15 4.05 1.24 -15.04
C PRO A 15 3.63 1.54 -13.61
N TRP A 16 3.81 2.80 -13.20
CA TRP A 16 3.05 3.37 -12.10
C TRP A 16 1.65 3.73 -12.60
N ARG A 17 0.62 3.34 -11.85
CA ARG A 17 -0.78 3.58 -12.17
C ARG A 17 -1.44 4.34 -11.02
N PRO A 18 -2.27 5.36 -11.27
CA PRO A 18 -3.04 6.00 -10.21
C PRO A 18 -3.91 4.99 -9.48
N VAL A 19 -4.02 5.13 -8.15
CA VAL A 19 -4.94 4.32 -7.34
C VAL A 19 -6.20 5.13 -7.09
N SER A 20 -7.34 4.64 -7.56
CA SER A 20 -8.64 5.17 -7.13
C SER A 20 -8.87 4.75 -5.69
N GLY A 21 -9.14 5.71 -4.80
CA GLY A 21 -9.43 5.41 -3.40
C GLY A 21 -10.69 4.57 -3.27
N SER A 22 -10.66 3.56 -2.40
CA SER A 22 -11.86 2.84 -2.00
C SER A 22 -11.73 2.37 -0.55
N GLY A 23 -12.86 2.38 0.19
CA GLY A 23 -12.88 1.96 1.59
C GLY A 23 -12.38 0.52 1.80
N THR A 24 -12.46 -0.32 0.78
CA THR A 24 -12.07 -1.74 0.84
C THR A 24 -10.70 -2.02 0.23
N ALA A 25 -10.22 -1.22 -0.72
CA ALA A 25 -8.99 -1.51 -1.47
C ALA A 25 -7.76 -0.73 -0.98
N GLY A 26 -7.90 0.32 -0.17
CA GLY A 26 -6.76 1.08 0.35
C GLY A 26 -6.88 2.57 0.15
N VAL A 27 -5.82 3.25 0.58
CA VAL A 27 -5.61 4.64 0.21
C VAL A 27 -5.55 4.75 -1.31
N GLY A 28 -6.25 5.74 -1.86
CA GLY A 28 -6.10 6.18 -3.24
C GLY A 28 -6.56 7.63 -3.38
N GLY A 29 -6.28 8.25 -4.51
CA GLY A 29 -6.50 9.68 -4.75
C GLY A 29 -5.34 10.34 -5.50
N ALA A 30 -5.42 11.66 -5.65
CA ALA A 30 -4.35 12.44 -6.28
C ALA A 30 -3.03 12.26 -5.51
N GLY A 31 -1.94 12.00 -6.23
CA GLY A 31 -0.62 11.75 -5.64
C GLY A 31 -0.42 10.34 -5.06
N VAL A 32 -1.37 9.42 -5.27
CA VAL A 32 -1.25 8.02 -4.86
C VAL A 32 -1.18 7.12 -6.09
N GLN A 33 -0.09 6.37 -6.21
CA GLN A 33 0.18 5.50 -7.36
C GLN A 33 0.65 4.13 -6.92
N GLU A 34 0.30 3.09 -7.68
CA GLU A 34 0.78 1.73 -7.46
C GLU A 34 1.58 1.20 -8.64
N LYS A 35 2.48 0.27 -8.34
CA LYS A 35 3.15 -0.58 -9.31
C LYS A 35 2.94 -2.03 -8.88
N ILE A 36 2.13 -2.77 -9.63
CA ILE A 36 1.84 -4.18 -9.35
C ILE A 36 3.04 -5.02 -9.77
N LEU A 37 3.68 -5.70 -8.82
CA LEU A 37 4.81 -6.59 -9.05
C LEU A 37 4.33 -7.99 -9.43
N SER A 38 3.26 -8.46 -8.79
CA SER A 38 2.62 -9.74 -9.07
C SER A 38 1.17 -9.70 -8.61
N ARG A 39 0.27 -10.37 -9.33
CA ARG A 39 -1.16 -10.45 -8.99
C ARG A 39 -1.76 -11.79 -9.41
N ASP A 40 -2.66 -12.34 -8.59
CA ASP A 40 -3.64 -13.34 -9.01
C ASP A 40 -4.96 -12.64 -9.33
N ASP A 41 -5.36 -12.60 -10.59
CA ASP A 41 -6.60 -11.94 -11.00
C ASP A 41 -7.88 -12.66 -10.52
N LYS A 42 -7.77 -13.91 -10.07
CA LYS A 42 -8.92 -14.67 -9.53
C LYS A 42 -9.14 -14.41 -8.03
N SER A 43 -8.09 -14.47 -7.21
CA SER A 43 -8.21 -14.23 -5.77
C SER A 43 -8.10 -12.76 -5.39
N GLY A 44 -7.47 -11.93 -6.24
CA GLY A 44 -7.13 -10.55 -5.92
C GLY A 44 -5.82 -10.40 -5.14
N ASP A 45 -5.15 -11.50 -4.79
CA ASP A 45 -3.86 -11.46 -4.08
C ASP A 45 -2.84 -10.68 -4.92
N ALA A 46 -2.08 -9.81 -4.27
CA ALA A 46 -1.13 -8.95 -4.95
C ALA A 46 0.12 -8.70 -4.11
N THR A 47 1.23 -8.53 -4.83
CA THR A 47 2.42 -7.86 -4.30
C THR A 47 2.61 -6.59 -5.11
N ARG A 48 2.72 -5.44 -4.44
CA ARG A 48 2.83 -4.14 -5.12
C ARG A 48 3.76 -3.20 -4.40
N LEU A 49 4.26 -2.22 -5.14
CA LEU A 49 4.75 -0.98 -4.55
C LEU A 49 3.61 0.02 -4.52
N LEU A 50 3.42 0.72 -3.42
CA LEU A 50 2.52 1.86 -3.32
C LEU A 50 3.36 3.11 -3.03
N LYS A 51 3.11 4.17 -3.79
CA LYS A 51 3.82 5.44 -3.69
C LYS A 51 2.84 6.56 -3.38
N PHE A 52 3.23 7.37 -2.42
CA PHE A 52 2.58 8.61 -2.02
C PHE A 52 3.51 9.77 -2.35
N ASP A 53 3.01 10.75 -3.08
CA ASP A 53 3.71 12.01 -3.29
C ASP A 53 3.74 12.83 -1.99
N ALA A 54 4.70 13.74 -1.90
CA ALA A 54 4.76 14.68 -0.80
C ALA A 54 3.53 15.59 -0.78
N GLY A 55 2.96 15.80 0.41
CA GLY A 55 1.75 16.58 0.61
C GLY A 55 0.44 15.79 0.50
N VAL A 56 0.47 14.48 0.23
CA VAL A 56 -0.75 13.66 0.24
C VAL A 56 -1.34 13.64 1.65
N GLU A 57 -2.65 13.93 1.73
CA GLU A 57 -3.47 13.74 2.93
C GLU A 57 -4.71 12.93 2.56
N THR A 58 -5.03 11.97 3.42
CA THR A 58 -6.25 11.16 3.31
C THR A 58 -7.21 11.57 4.43
N THR A 59 -8.51 11.45 4.18
CA THR A 59 -9.54 11.85 5.17
C THR A 59 -10.18 10.66 5.87
N GLU A 60 -10.28 9.52 5.19
CA GLU A 60 -10.99 8.35 5.70
C GLU A 60 -10.08 7.42 6.50
N THR A 61 -10.65 6.82 7.55
CA THR A 61 -10.05 5.66 8.21
C THR A 61 -10.26 4.44 7.33
N ILE A 62 -9.22 3.62 7.21
CA ILE A 62 -9.18 2.51 6.28
C ILE A 62 -9.23 1.19 7.04
N ALA A 63 -9.98 0.24 6.51
CA ALA A 63 -9.99 -1.14 6.95
C ALA A 63 -10.27 -2.06 5.75
N HIS A 64 -9.48 -3.11 5.59
CA HIS A 64 -9.59 -4.06 4.48
C HIS A 64 -10.25 -5.37 4.91
N ASP A 65 -10.78 -6.12 3.96
CA ASP A 65 -11.28 -7.49 4.16
C ASP A 65 -10.21 -8.56 3.88
N PHE A 66 -9.02 -8.16 3.45
CA PHE A 66 -7.83 -8.99 3.24
C PHE A 66 -6.74 -8.71 4.27
N TRP A 67 -5.75 -9.62 4.33
CA TRP A 67 -4.51 -9.37 5.05
C TRP A 67 -3.62 -8.44 4.25
N GLU A 68 -3.11 -7.38 4.89
CA GLU A 68 -2.12 -6.48 4.32
C GLU A 68 -0.85 -6.51 5.16
N GLU A 69 0.26 -6.98 4.59
CA GLU A 69 1.58 -6.80 5.16
C GLU A 69 2.31 -5.68 4.41
N VAL A 70 2.93 -4.77 5.16
CA VAL A 70 3.53 -3.56 4.60
C VAL A 70 4.94 -3.39 5.14
N TRP A 71 5.89 -3.07 4.26
CA TRP A 71 7.21 -2.59 4.60
C TRP A 71 7.42 -1.20 4.02
N ILE A 72 7.82 -0.22 4.83
CA ILE A 72 8.12 1.13 4.33
C ILE A 72 9.54 1.12 3.76
N LEU A 73 9.67 1.32 2.46
CA LEU A 73 10.96 1.35 1.77
C LEU A 73 11.62 2.72 1.91
N GLU A 74 10.84 3.79 1.73
CA GLU A 74 11.32 5.17 1.71
C GLU A 74 10.29 6.12 2.32
N GLY A 75 10.75 7.21 2.93
CA GLY A 75 9.89 8.28 3.43
C GLY A 75 9.16 7.96 4.74
N GLU A 76 8.01 8.60 4.94
CA GLU A 76 7.24 8.53 6.18
C GLU A 76 5.72 8.63 5.96
N LEU A 77 4.95 7.94 6.81
CA LEU A 77 3.50 8.06 6.93
C LEU A 77 3.16 8.53 8.34
N ILE A 78 2.41 9.62 8.46
CA ILE A 78 1.82 10.04 9.73
C ILE A 78 0.41 9.48 9.80
N ASP A 79 0.18 8.47 10.65
CA ASP A 79 -1.15 7.94 10.96
C ASP A 79 -1.84 8.89 11.94
N LEU A 80 -2.81 9.65 11.44
CA LEU A 80 -3.53 10.68 12.19
C LEU A 80 -4.44 10.06 13.25
N GLY A 81 -5.03 8.90 12.97
CA GLY A 81 -5.89 8.17 13.92
C GLY A 81 -5.09 7.67 15.13
N LYS A 82 -3.87 7.16 14.90
CA LYS A 82 -2.97 6.67 15.95
C LYS A 82 -2.08 7.74 16.55
N LYS A 83 -1.96 8.91 15.93
CA LYS A 83 -1.01 9.98 16.28
C LYS A 83 0.44 9.46 16.31
N GLN A 84 0.79 8.66 15.31
CA GLN A 84 2.09 8.02 15.20
C GLN A 84 2.69 8.26 13.81
N THR A 85 4.01 8.35 13.76
CA THR A 85 4.77 8.42 12.50
C THR A 85 5.46 7.09 12.26
N PHE A 86 5.24 6.52 11.08
CA PHE A 86 5.91 5.31 10.61
C PHE A 86 6.89 5.69 9.50
N THR A 87 8.12 5.16 9.56
CA THR A 87 9.23 5.58 8.68
C THR A 87 9.88 4.38 7.99
N ALA A 88 10.74 4.65 7.01
CA ALA A 88 11.49 3.63 6.28
C ALA A 88 12.15 2.59 7.21
N GLY A 89 12.05 1.32 6.84
CA GLY A 89 12.52 0.17 7.63
C GLY A 89 11.50 -0.38 8.62
N MET A 90 10.35 0.27 8.81
CA MET A 90 9.26 -0.26 9.64
C MET A 90 8.35 -1.21 8.85
N TYR A 91 7.86 -2.23 9.54
CA TYR A 91 6.96 -3.25 9.03
C TYR A 91 5.63 -3.27 9.82
N ALA A 92 4.54 -3.63 9.15
CA ALA A 92 3.24 -3.88 9.76
C ALA A 92 2.58 -5.12 9.15
N CYS A 93 1.86 -5.87 10.00
CA CYS A 93 0.92 -6.91 9.58
C CYS A 93 -0.49 -6.47 10.00
N ARG A 94 -1.38 -6.26 9.02
CA ARG A 94 -2.74 -5.76 9.23
C ARG A 94 -3.74 -6.86 8.86
N PRO A 95 -4.35 -7.53 9.85
CA PRO A 95 -5.43 -8.47 9.57
C PRO A 95 -6.67 -7.75 9.05
N PRO A 96 -7.63 -8.50 8.44
CA PRO A 96 -8.93 -7.98 8.07
C PRO A 96 -9.59 -7.20 9.22
N GLY A 97 -10.14 -6.02 8.90
CA GLY A 97 -10.81 -5.13 9.85
C GLY A 97 -9.89 -4.22 10.68
N MET A 98 -8.56 -4.35 10.59
CA MET A 98 -7.66 -3.47 11.34
C MET A 98 -7.69 -2.03 10.83
N ALA A 99 -8.24 -1.12 11.64
CA ALA A 99 -8.32 0.30 11.33
C ALA A 99 -6.95 0.99 11.27
N HIS A 100 -6.72 1.77 10.21
CA HIS A 100 -5.49 2.55 10.04
C HIS A 100 -5.67 3.80 9.18
N GLY A 101 -4.68 4.70 9.28
CA GLY A 101 -4.85 6.06 8.79
C GLY A 101 -5.91 6.83 9.60
N PRO A 102 -6.46 7.92 9.07
CA PRO A 102 -6.08 8.57 7.82
C PRO A 102 -4.60 8.99 7.84
N TYR A 103 -3.98 9.15 6.68
CA TYR A 103 -2.56 9.45 6.56
C TYR A 103 -2.29 10.88 6.15
N ARG A 104 -1.22 11.45 6.71
CA ARG A 104 -0.51 12.62 6.15
C ARG A 104 0.89 12.20 5.74
N VAL A 105 1.31 12.64 4.55
CA VAL A 105 2.58 12.24 3.93
C VAL A 105 3.40 13.49 3.57
N PRO A 106 4.14 14.10 4.50
CA PRO A 106 4.77 15.40 4.27
C PRO A 106 5.96 15.35 3.28
N LYS A 107 6.68 14.22 3.21
CA LYS A 107 7.94 14.09 2.43
C LYS A 107 7.86 13.05 1.31
N GLY A 108 6.69 12.49 1.07
CA GLY A 108 6.50 11.31 0.23
C GLY A 108 6.78 10.01 0.98
N CYS A 109 6.29 8.90 0.44
CA CYS A 109 6.48 7.56 1.00
C CYS A 109 6.36 6.50 -0.09
N THR A 110 7.21 5.48 -0.03
CA THR A 110 7.09 4.27 -0.86
C THR A 110 7.02 3.05 0.04
N THR A 111 6.01 2.20 -0.16
CA THR A 111 5.83 0.94 0.57
C THR A 111 5.89 -0.26 -0.37
N LEU A 112 6.32 -1.40 0.17
CA LEU A 112 6.10 -2.72 -0.41
C LEU A 112 4.92 -3.36 0.34
N GLU A 113 3.90 -3.78 -0.38
CA GLU A 113 2.70 -4.36 0.17
C GLU A 113 2.48 -5.78 -0.34
N PHE A 114 2.12 -6.67 0.58
CA PHE A 114 1.61 -8.00 0.29
C PHE A 114 0.15 -8.05 0.72
N ARG A 115 -0.72 -8.43 -0.21
CA ARG A 115 -2.16 -8.48 -0.01
C ARG A 115 -2.63 -9.88 -0.35
N TYR A 116 -3.33 -10.51 0.57
CA TYR A 116 -3.82 -11.86 0.35
C TYR A 116 -5.03 -12.21 1.20
N TYR A 117 -5.88 -13.08 0.66
CA TYR A 117 -6.95 -13.72 1.40
C TYR A 117 -6.47 -15.07 1.97
N LYS A 118 -6.91 -15.42 3.18
CA LYS A 118 -6.65 -16.73 3.80
C LYS A 118 -7.90 -17.58 3.78
#